data_AF-A0A3M1AH23-F1
#
_entry.id   AF-A0A3M1AH23-F1
#
_cell.length_a   1.000
_cell.length_b   1.000
_cell.length_c   1.000
_cell.angle_alpha   90.00
_cell.angle_beta   90.00
_cell.angle_gamma   90.00
#
_symmetry.space_group_name_H-M   'P 1'
#
loop_
_entity.id
_entity.type
_entity.pdbx_description
1 polymer ?
#
loop_
_entity_poly.entity_id
_entity_poly.type
_entity_poly.pdbx_seq_one_letter_code
_entity_poly.pdbx_strand_id
1 'polypeptide(L)'
;MPRCASIANPTKKKTTANKFNRQEGFLLKILFVTFFIIVFDQATKLIIKSQFYLTESVKVFGDFVRLTYIENPGMAFGIKIAGPWFFTLFSIIASIIIFIYLYRMRREALLSRLSLALILGGAIGNLIDRFLYGRVVDFIDIGVGHNRWPIFNIADSAVTLGMVLLISVIIFEKDEQHKDQSELPVKKKELPESEERDIWEMPE
;
A
#
# COMPACT_ATOMS: atom_id res chain seq x y z
N MET A 1 -18.08 -57.44 -26.12
CA MET A 1 -17.82 -56.32 -25.19
C MET A 1 -17.07 -55.22 -25.93
N PRO A 2 -17.66 -54.05 -26.22
CA PRO A 2 -16.89 -52.93 -26.75
C PRO A 2 -16.37 -52.04 -25.60
N ARG A 3 -15.10 -51.67 -25.72
CA ARG A 3 -14.38 -50.77 -24.80
C ARG A 3 -14.94 -49.34 -24.90
N CYS A 4 -15.35 -48.76 -23.78
CA CYS A 4 -15.58 -47.33 -23.65
C CYS A 4 -14.28 -46.56 -23.90
N ALA A 5 -14.21 -45.82 -25.00
CA ALA A 5 -13.20 -44.80 -25.20
C ALA A 5 -13.53 -43.58 -24.32
N SER A 6 -12.64 -43.28 -23.38
CA SER A 6 -12.70 -42.06 -22.56
C SER A 6 -12.45 -40.84 -23.44
N ILE A 7 -13.50 -40.07 -23.69
CA ILE A 7 -13.43 -38.78 -24.39
C ILE A 7 -12.81 -37.78 -23.41
N ALA A 8 -11.52 -37.46 -23.60
CA ALA A 8 -10.85 -36.40 -22.87
C ALA A 8 -11.53 -35.06 -23.17
N ASN A 9 -12.16 -34.45 -22.15
CA ASN A 9 -12.92 -33.21 -22.26
C ASN A 9 -11.97 -31.99 -22.47
N PRO A 10 -12.00 -31.29 -23.62
CA PRO A 10 -11.06 -30.22 -23.96
C PRO A 10 -11.30 -28.89 -23.22
N THR A 11 -12.30 -28.82 -22.33
CA THR A 11 -12.77 -27.57 -21.71
C THR A 11 -11.87 -27.05 -20.57
N LYS A 12 -11.05 -27.89 -19.91
CA LYS A 12 -10.23 -27.44 -18.77
C LYS A 12 -9.03 -26.55 -19.12
N LYS A 13 -8.50 -26.59 -20.36
CA LYS A 13 -7.34 -25.78 -20.76
C LYS A 13 -7.68 -24.32 -21.07
N LYS A 14 -8.90 -24.03 -21.53
CA LYS A 14 -9.31 -22.66 -21.90
C LYS A 14 -9.58 -21.77 -20.69
N THR A 15 -10.01 -22.36 -19.57
CA THR A 15 -10.40 -21.62 -18.36
C THR A 15 -9.20 -21.08 -17.56
N THR A 16 -8.09 -21.82 -17.53
CA THR A 16 -6.85 -21.40 -16.83
C THR A 16 -6.09 -20.32 -17.59
N ALA A 17 -5.99 -20.42 -18.92
CA ALA A 17 -5.35 -19.40 -19.75
C ALA A 17 -6.07 -18.04 -19.68
N ASN A 18 -7.41 -18.05 -19.69
CA ASN A 18 -8.20 -16.82 -19.63
C ASN A 18 -8.13 -16.13 -18.24
N LYS A 19 -7.98 -16.92 -17.17
CA LYS A 19 -7.81 -16.41 -15.80
C LYS A 19 -6.42 -15.81 -15.58
N PHE A 20 -5.38 -16.36 -16.21
CA PHE A 20 -4.01 -15.84 -16.13
C PHE A 20 -3.86 -14.48 -16.85
N ASN A 21 -4.35 -14.37 -18.09
CA ASN A 21 -4.29 -13.12 -18.87
C ASN A 21 -5.05 -11.95 -18.22
N ARG A 22 -6.19 -12.23 -17.57
CA ARG A 22 -6.96 -11.20 -16.87
C ARG A 22 -6.22 -10.64 -15.64
N GLN A 23 -5.41 -11.47 -14.97
CA GLN A 23 -4.69 -11.10 -13.74
C GLN A 23 -3.42 -10.29 -14.02
N GLU A 24 -2.65 -10.68 -15.04
CA GLU A 24 -1.49 -9.89 -15.53
C GLU A 24 -1.93 -8.48 -15.96
N GLY A 25 -3.09 -8.36 -16.61
CA GLY A 25 -3.66 -7.07 -16.98
C GLY A 25 -4.04 -6.18 -15.78
N PHE A 26 -4.40 -6.76 -14.64
CA PHE A 26 -4.66 -5.98 -13.42
C PHE A 26 -3.37 -5.53 -12.74
N LEU A 27 -2.35 -6.39 -12.66
CA LEU A 27 -1.06 -6.00 -12.12
C LEU A 27 -0.45 -4.84 -12.93
N LEU A 28 -0.53 -4.92 -14.27
CA LEU A 28 -0.05 -3.85 -15.15
C LEU A 28 -0.77 -2.51 -14.89
N LYS A 29 -2.10 -2.54 -14.66
CA LYS A 29 -2.87 -1.34 -14.30
C LYS A 29 -2.43 -0.75 -12.97
N ILE A 30 -2.12 -1.59 -11.99
CA ILE A 30 -1.66 -1.12 -10.67
C ILE A 30 -0.23 -0.56 -10.76
N LEU A 31 0.65 -1.20 -11.50
CA LEU A 31 2.00 -0.67 -11.78
C LEU A 31 1.94 0.64 -12.56
N PHE A 32 0.94 0.82 -13.43
CA PHE A 32 0.70 2.10 -14.10
C PHE A 32 0.36 3.22 -13.11
N VAL A 33 -0.38 2.93 -12.02
CA VAL A 33 -0.61 3.91 -10.95
C VAL A 33 0.70 4.31 -10.28
N THR A 34 1.52 3.33 -9.90
CA THR A 34 2.86 3.60 -9.34
C THR A 34 3.70 4.45 -10.28
N PHE A 35 3.74 4.11 -11.57
CA PHE A 35 4.46 4.87 -12.59
C PHE A 35 3.95 6.31 -12.71
N PHE A 36 2.62 6.49 -12.73
CA PHE A 36 2.01 7.81 -12.82
C PHE A 36 2.38 8.69 -11.62
N ILE A 37 2.35 8.15 -10.40
CA ILE A 37 2.77 8.88 -9.19
C ILE A 37 4.23 9.32 -9.29
N ILE A 38 5.13 8.43 -9.73
CA ILE A 38 6.55 8.75 -9.90
C ILE A 38 6.74 9.88 -10.93
N VAL A 39 6.10 9.77 -12.10
CA VAL A 39 6.21 10.80 -13.14
C VAL A 39 5.66 12.13 -12.65
N PHE A 40 4.52 12.12 -11.96
CA PHE A 40 3.89 13.33 -11.47
C PHE A 40 4.71 14.01 -10.35
N ASP A 41 5.25 13.23 -9.41
CA ASP A 41 6.18 13.74 -8.39
C ASP A 41 7.44 14.36 -9.03
N GLN A 42 8.06 13.66 -9.97
CA GLN A 42 9.28 14.16 -10.61
C GLN A 42 9.03 15.38 -11.50
N ALA A 43 7.91 15.41 -12.23
CA ALA A 43 7.53 16.58 -13.01
C ALA A 43 7.32 17.81 -12.12
N THR A 44 6.58 17.67 -11.02
CA THR A 44 6.32 18.79 -10.09
C THR A 44 7.59 19.29 -9.42
N LYS A 45 8.48 18.39 -8.98
CA LYS A 45 9.80 18.77 -8.44
C LYS A 45 10.68 19.48 -9.46
N LEU A 46 10.71 19.02 -10.70
CA LEU A 46 11.46 19.69 -11.78
C LEU A 46 10.93 21.10 -12.06
N ILE A 47 9.61 21.29 -12.05
CA ILE A 47 8.98 22.60 -12.19
C ILE A 47 9.44 23.53 -11.06
N ILE A 48 9.36 23.08 -9.80
CA ILE A 48 9.80 23.90 -8.65
C ILE A 48 11.28 24.26 -8.77
N LYS A 49 12.16 23.29 -9.04
CA LYS A 49 13.61 23.52 -9.20
C LYS A 49 13.96 24.51 -10.31
N SER A 50 13.13 24.62 -11.35
CA SER A 50 13.39 25.48 -12.51
C SER A 50 12.80 26.88 -12.38
N GLN A 51 11.78 27.05 -11.54
CA GLN A 51 11.06 28.32 -11.40
C GLN A 51 11.34 29.07 -10.09
N PHE A 52 11.91 28.40 -9.08
CA PHE A 52 12.12 28.95 -7.74
C PHE A 52 13.60 28.95 -7.36
N TYR A 53 14.01 29.99 -6.63
CA TYR A 53 15.25 29.99 -5.87
C TYR A 53 15.06 29.21 -4.56
N LEU A 54 16.15 28.65 -4.02
CA LEU A 54 16.07 27.93 -2.75
C LEU A 54 15.50 28.85 -1.66
N THR A 55 14.54 28.36 -0.88
CA THR A 55 13.76 29.07 0.14
C THR A 55 12.77 30.13 -0.36
N GLU A 56 12.66 30.32 -1.68
CA GLU A 56 11.63 31.18 -2.25
C GLU A 56 10.24 30.60 -1.98
N SER A 57 9.28 31.48 -1.67
CA SER A 57 7.91 31.11 -1.31
C SER A 57 6.88 31.96 -2.06
N VAL A 58 5.94 31.30 -2.74
CA VAL A 58 4.82 31.93 -3.44
C VAL A 58 3.51 31.51 -2.80
N LYS A 59 2.65 32.49 -2.48
CA LYS A 59 1.31 32.25 -1.94
C LYS A 59 0.36 31.81 -3.04
N VAL A 60 -0.19 30.61 -2.93
CA VAL A 60 -1.17 30.06 -3.89
C VAL A 60 -2.60 30.28 -3.40
N PHE A 61 -2.84 30.01 -2.12
CA PHE A 61 -4.15 30.19 -1.50
C PHE A 61 -4.01 30.97 -0.19
N GLY A 62 -3.89 32.29 -0.32
CA GLY A 62 -3.68 33.19 0.80
C GLY A 62 -2.46 32.79 1.63
N ASP A 63 -2.59 32.82 2.96
CA ASP A 63 -1.53 32.35 3.86
C ASP A 63 -1.52 30.82 4.04
N PHE A 64 -2.62 30.17 3.69
CA PHE A 64 -2.90 28.77 4.01
C PHE A 64 -2.05 27.81 3.17
N VAL A 65 -2.00 28.01 1.85
CA VAL A 65 -1.18 27.19 0.93
C VAL A 65 -0.15 28.06 0.23
N ARG A 66 1.11 27.65 0.36
CA ARG A 66 2.26 28.24 -0.32
C ARG A 66 3.02 27.16 -1.07
N LEU A 67 3.73 27.58 -2.12
CA LEU A 67 4.78 26.80 -2.75
C LEU A 67 6.11 27.35 -2.27
N THR A 68 6.85 26.58 -1.47
CA THR A 68 8.10 27.01 -0.84
C THR A 68 9.21 26.03 -1.17
N TYR A 69 10.17 26.41 -2.01
CA TYR A 69 11.21 25.47 -2.45
C TYR A 69 12.22 25.18 -1.33
N ILE A 70 12.26 23.95 -0.83
CA ILE A 70 13.25 23.47 0.14
C ILE A 70 13.87 22.16 -0.37
N GLU A 71 15.14 21.96 -0.02
CA GLU A 71 15.81 20.68 -0.20
C GLU A 71 16.06 20.02 1.15
N ASN A 72 15.54 18.81 1.31
CA ASN A 72 15.58 18.07 2.54
C ASN A 72 16.66 16.96 2.48
N PRO A 73 17.75 17.09 3.26
CA PRO A 73 18.83 16.10 3.28
C PRO A 73 18.51 14.84 4.10
N GLY A 74 17.27 14.71 4.61
CA GLY A 74 16.88 13.64 5.54
C GLY A 74 16.58 14.14 6.95
N MET A 75 16.02 15.33 7.08
CA MET A 75 15.42 15.81 8.33
C MET A 75 13.93 15.46 8.34
N ALA A 76 13.45 14.89 9.44
CA ALA A 76 12.01 14.73 9.68
C ALA A 76 11.63 15.62 10.88
N PHE A 77 10.59 16.44 10.72
CA PHE A 77 10.13 17.37 11.75
C PHE A 77 11.23 18.32 12.28
N GLY A 78 12.19 18.72 11.43
CA GLY A 78 13.31 19.57 11.81
C GLY A 78 14.40 18.86 12.64
N ILE A 79 14.29 17.56 12.87
CA ILE A 79 15.27 16.76 13.61
C ILE A 79 16.12 15.96 12.62
N LYS A 80 17.44 16.06 12.78
CA LYS A 80 18.39 15.21 12.06
C LYS A 80 18.43 13.84 12.71
N ILE A 81 17.64 12.91 12.17
CA ILE A 81 17.51 11.55 12.72
C ILE A 81 18.75 10.70 12.37
N ALA A 82 19.27 10.82 11.16
CA ALA A 82 20.37 10.00 10.66
C ALA A 82 21.15 10.69 9.54
N GLY A 83 22.20 10.03 9.04
CA GLY A 83 22.91 10.47 7.84
C GLY A 83 22.04 10.32 6.56
N PRO A 84 22.33 11.06 5.49
CA PRO A 84 21.55 11.01 4.24
C PRO A 84 21.41 9.59 3.65
N TRP A 85 22.46 8.77 3.78
CA TRP A 85 22.49 7.39 3.30
C TRP A 85 21.53 6.44 4.01
N PHE A 86 21.18 6.72 5.27
CA PHE A 86 20.26 5.90 6.03
C PHE A 86 18.87 5.89 5.38
N PHE A 87 18.36 7.09 5.06
CA PHE A 87 17.04 7.21 4.42
C PHE A 87 17.02 6.62 3.01
N THR A 88 18.10 6.76 2.25
CA THR A 88 18.24 6.13 0.94
C THR A 88 18.18 4.61 1.06
N LEU A 89 19.00 4.02 1.94
CA LEU A 89 19.04 2.57 2.14
C LEU A 89 17.70 2.03 2.66
N PHE A 90 17.10 2.72 3.63
CA PHE A 90 15.78 2.40 4.15
C PHE A 90 14.72 2.41 3.04
N SER A 91 14.70 3.46 2.21
CA SER A 91 13.75 3.60 1.11
C SER A 91 13.93 2.52 0.03
N ILE A 92 15.18 2.13 -0.26
CA ILE A 92 15.48 1.00 -1.17
C ILE A 92 14.88 -0.30 -0.62
N ILE A 93 15.20 -0.63 0.63
CA ILE A 93 14.74 -1.87 1.27
C ILE A 93 13.21 -1.88 1.35
N ALA A 94 12.59 -0.79 1.80
CA ALA A 94 11.15 -0.64 1.87
C ALA A 94 10.50 -0.82 0.49
N SER A 95 11.04 -0.19 -0.56
CA SER A 95 10.52 -0.30 -1.93
C SER A 95 10.57 -1.74 -2.45
N ILE A 96 11.66 -2.47 -2.19
CA ILE A 96 11.80 -3.88 -2.57
C ILE A 96 10.76 -4.73 -1.83
N ILE A 97 10.62 -4.55 -0.51
CA ILE A 97 9.65 -5.30 0.30
C ILE A 97 8.22 -5.03 -0.19
N ILE A 98 7.86 -3.76 -0.41
CA ILE A 98 6.53 -3.37 -0.88
C ILE A 98 6.28 -3.94 -2.27
N PHE A 99 7.26 -3.90 -3.17
CA PHE A 99 7.11 -4.49 -4.51
C PHE A 99 6.87 -6.00 -4.46
N ILE A 100 7.64 -6.73 -3.64
CA ILE A 100 7.45 -8.17 -3.42
C ILE A 100 6.05 -8.43 -2.84
N TYR A 101 5.63 -7.63 -1.86
CA TYR A 101 4.34 -7.77 -1.22
C TYR A 101 3.18 -7.47 -2.18
N LEU A 102 3.29 -6.43 -3.00
CA LEU A 102 2.35 -6.09 -4.05
C LEU A 102 2.20 -7.24 -5.07
N TYR A 103 3.31 -7.86 -5.47
CA TYR A 103 3.29 -9.01 -6.37
C TYR A 103 2.62 -10.24 -5.72
N ARG A 104 2.87 -10.49 -4.43
CA ARG A 104 2.21 -11.56 -3.68
C ARG A 104 0.71 -11.31 -3.51
N MET A 105 0.32 -10.08 -3.21
CA MET A 105 -1.07 -9.64 -3.03
C MET A 105 -1.79 -9.31 -4.33
N ARG A 106 -1.26 -9.71 -5.50
CA ARG A 106 -1.90 -9.39 -6.79
C ARG A 106 -3.34 -9.93 -6.95
N ARG A 107 -3.75 -10.86 -6.08
CA ARG A 107 -5.09 -11.47 -6.04
C ARG A 107 -6.03 -10.85 -5.00
N GLU A 108 -5.53 -9.97 -4.15
CA GLU A 108 -6.31 -9.33 -3.09
C GLU A 108 -7.22 -8.22 -3.63
N ALA A 109 -8.01 -7.64 -2.72
CA ALA A 109 -8.89 -6.52 -3.01
C ALA A 109 -8.16 -5.38 -3.76
N LEU A 110 -8.90 -4.68 -4.62
CA LEU A 110 -8.33 -3.57 -5.39
C LEU A 110 -7.74 -2.49 -4.48
N LEU A 111 -8.38 -2.20 -3.35
CA LEU A 111 -7.94 -1.18 -2.39
C LEU A 111 -6.58 -1.52 -1.78
N SER A 112 -6.33 -2.78 -1.40
CA SER A 112 -5.03 -3.22 -0.86
C SER A 112 -3.92 -3.10 -1.89
N ARG A 113 -4.22 -3.36 -3.16
CA ARG A 113 -3.25 -3.19 -4.24
C ARG A 113 -2.98 -1.72 -4.56
N LEU A 114 -4.02 -0.88 -4.52
CA LEU A 114 -3.91 0.55 -4.76
C LEU A 114 -3.11 1.24 -3.64
N SER A 115 -3.34 0.87 -2.38
CA SER A 115 -2.59 1.41 -1.25
C SER A 115 -1.10 1.11 -1.35
N LEU A 116 -0.73 -0.15 -1.66
CA LEU A 116 0.66 -0.55 -1.88
C LEU A 116 1.29 0.17 -3.08
N ALA A 117 0.53 0.37 -4.17
CA ALA A 117 1.03 1.09 -5.34
C ALA A 117 1.30 2.57 -5.09
N LEU A 118 0.49 3.24 -4.26
CA LEU A 118 0.71 4.61 -3.82
C LEU A 118 1.96 4.72 -2.94
N ILE A 119 2.09 3.84 -1.94
CA ILE A 119 3.27 3.82 -1.06
C ILE A 119 4.54 3.56 -1.87
N LEU A 120 4.51 2.57 -2.78
CA LEU A 120 5.63 2.25 -3.66
C LEU A 120 6.00 3.43 -4.56
N GLY A 121 5.01 4.10 -5.16
CA GLY A 121 5.23 5.23 -6.06
C GLY A 121 5.89 6.40 -5.33
N GLY A 122 5.39 6.75 -4.14
CA GLY A 122 6.00 7.80 -3.33
C GLY A 122 7.39 7.45 -2.80
N ALA A 123 7.58 6.20 -2.34
CA ALA A 123 8.90 5.73 -1.89
C ALA A 123 9.94 5.81 -3.01
N ILE A 124 9.58 5.42 -4.24
CA ILE A 124 10.46 5.52 -5.40
C ILE A 124 10.68 6.98 -5.81
N GLY A 125 9.65 7.84 -5.83
CA GLY A 125 9.79 9.26 -6.17
C GLY A 125 10.83 9.98 -5.31
N ASN A 126 10.76 9.80 -3.98
CA ASN A 126 11.76 10.36 -3.07
C ASN A 126 13.12 9.64 -3.14
N LEU A 127 13.15 8.35 -3.49
CA LEU A 127 14.40 7.63 -3.69
C LEU A 127 15.18 8.16 -4.92
N ILE A 128 14.49 8.52 -6.00
CA ILE A 128 15.14 9.06 -7.20
C ILE A 128 15.87 10.37 -6.87
N ASP A 129 15.21 11.30 -6.17
CA ASP A 129 15.83 12.54 -5.72
C ASP A 129 17.08 12.29 -4.87
N ARG A 130 16.99 11.38 -3.89
CA ARG A 130 18.12 11.03 -3.02
C ARG A 130 19.28 10.43 -3.80
N PHE A 131 18.98 9.60 -4.80
CA PHE A 131 20.01 8.99 -5.63
C PHE A 131 20.69 10.00 -6.56
N LEU A 132 19.92 10.91 -7.17
CA LEU A 132 20.45 11.90 -8.12
C LEU A 132 21.08 13.12 -7.45
N TYR A 133 20.55 13.56 -6.32
CA TYR A 133 20.89 14.86 -5.71
C TYR A 133 21.32 14.78 -4.25
N GLY A 134 21.19 13.62 -3.60
CA GLY A 134 21.50 13.43 -2.18
C GLY A 134 20.49 14.07 -1.22
N ARG A 135 19.43 14.68 -1.73
CA ARG A 135 18.41 15.45 -1.01
C ARG A 135 17.09 15.38 -1.75
N VAL A 136 15.98 15.48 -1.02
CA VAL A 136 14.61 15.45 -1.55
C VAL A 136 14.12 16.87 -1.77
N VAL A 137 13.42 17.12 -2.89
CA VAL A 137 12.80 18.42 -3.12
C VAL A 137 11.40 18.47 -2.50
N ASP A 138 11.22 19.38 -1.54
CA ASP A 138 9.96 19.64 -0.85
C ASP A 138 9.44 21.02 -1.25
N PHE A 139 8.12 21.16 -1.39
CA PHE A 139 7.55 22.39 -1.92
C PHE A 139 6.13 22.73 -1.49
N ILE A 140 5.37 21.76 -0.98
CA ILE A 140 3.99 21.99 -0.51
C ILE A 140 4.06 22.47 0.95
N ASP A 141 3.73 23.74 1.15
CA ASP A 141 3.80 24.42 2.44
C ASP A 141 2.38 24.82 2.89
N ILE A 142 1.88 24.15 3.93
CA ILE A 142 0.51 24.36 4.45
C ILE A 142 0.56 24.83 5.91
N GLY A 143 -0.18 25.88 6.23
CA GLY A 143 -0.24 26.42 7.60
C GLY A 143 -0.74 27.85 7.68
N VAL A 144 -0.79 28.41 8.89
CA VAL A 144 -1.19 29.81 9.11
C VAL A 144 -0.21 30.50 10.05
N GLY A 145 0.33 31.64 9.63
CA GLY A 145 1.33 32.39 10.41
C GLY A 145 2.57 31.54 10.70
N HIS A 146 2.91 31.41 11.98
CA HIS A 146 4.03 30.58 12.46
C HIS A 146 3.67 29.10 12.65
N ASN A 147 2.39 28.76 12.66
CA ASN A 147 1.92 27.39 12.85
C ASN A 147 1.79 26.72 11.48
N ARG A 148 2.91 26.16 11.00
CA ARG A 148 2.99 25.53 9.67
C ARG A 148 3.40 24.07 9.77
N TRP A 149 2.78 23.24 8.95
CA TRP A 149 3.14 21.84 8.80
C TRP A 149 4.51 21.74 8.11
N PRO A 150 5.33 20.71 8.41
CA PRO A 150 6.57 20.48 7.68
C PRO A 150 6.31 20.41 6.17
N ILE A 151 7.12 21.13 5.40
CA ILE A 151 6.98 21.20 3.94
C ILE A 151 7.22 19.80 3.36
N PHE A 152 6.38 19.40 2.41
CA PHE A 152 6.37 18.05 1.85
C PHE A 152 6.19 18.08 0.32
N ASN A 153 6.13 16.92 -0.30
CA ASN A 153 5.94 16.79 -1.75
C ASN A 153 4.83 15.79 -2.14
N ILE A 154 4.69 15.55 -3.44
CA ILE A 154 3.68 14.63 -3.98
C ILE A 154 3.98 13.19 -3.58
N ALA A 155 5.25 12.77 -3.59
CA ALA A 155 5.66 11.47 -3.10
C ALA A 155 5.27 11.24 -1.62
N ASP A 156 5.48 12.22 -0.74
CA ASP A 156 5.06 12.11 0.67
C ASP A 156 3.54 11.99 0.80
N SER A 157 2.80 12.78 0.03
CA SER A 157 1.33 12.73 -0.03
C SER A 157 0.85 11.33 -0.46
N ALA A 158 1.49 10.74 -1.47
CA ALA A 158 1.17 9.39 -1.94
C ALA A 158 1.46 8.32 -0.88
N VAL A 159 2.59 8.42 -0.17
CA VAL A 159 2.90 7.52 0.95
C VAL A 159 1.85 7.65 2.06
N THR A 160 1.52 8.87 2.48
CA THR A 160 0.53 9.11 3.55
C THR A 160 -0.84 8.57 3.17
N LEU A 161 -1.35 8.89 1.97
CA LEU A 161 -2.65 8.39 1.51
C LEU A 161 -2.67 6.88 1.35
N GLY A 162 -1.59 6.30 0.80
CA GLY A 162 -1.45 4.85 0.69
C GLY A 162 -1.45 4.17 2.06
N MET A 163 -0.74 4.72 3.05
CA MET A 163 -0.76 4.20 4.42
C MET A 163 -2.14 4.29 5.07
N VAL A 164 -2.83 5.43 4.94
CA VAL A 164 -4.21 5.58 5.45
C VAL A 164 -5.14 4.54 4.83
N LEU A 165 -5.07 4.34 3.51
CA LEU A 165 -5.88 3.34 2.81
C LEU A 165 -5.55 1.91 3.26
N LEU A 166 -4.27 1.57 3.38
CA LEU A 166 -3.86 0.23 3.82
C LEU A 166 -4.35 -0.07 5.24
N ILE A 167 -4.18 0.87 6.16
CA ILE A 167 -4.66 0.72 7.54
C ILE A 167 -6.18 0.59 7.58
N SER A 168 -6.89 1.41 6.79
CA SER A 168 -8.36 1.33 6.70
C SER A 168 -8.81 -0.06 6.25
N VAL A 169 -8.20 -0.62 5.20
CA VAL A 169 -8.52 -1.98 4.72
C VAL A 169 -8.31 -3.02 5.83
N ILE A 170 -7.19 -2.96 6.54
CA ILE A 170 -6.88 -3.92 7.61
C ILE A 170 -7.90 -3.84 8.76
N ILE A 171 -8.33 -2.63 9.13
CA ILE A 171 -9.32 -2.43 10.20
C ILE A 171 -10.67 -3.01 9.76
N PHE A 172 -11.15 -2.66 8.56
CA PHE A 172 -12.48 -3.09 8.10
C PHE A 172 -12.54 -4.59 7.74
N GLU A 173 -11.46 -5.20 7.26
CA GLU A 173 -11.42 -6.67 7.03
C GLU A 173 -11.53 -7.47 8.33
N LYS A 174 -11.01 -6.92 9.44
CA LYS A 174 -11.05 -7.58 10.74
C LYS A 174 -12.46 -7.62 11.33
N ASP A 175 -13.26 -6.58 11.09
CA ASP A 175 -14.63 -6.48 11.60
C ASP A 175 -15.57 -7.50 10.94
N GLU A 176 -15.40 -7.76 9.65
CA GLU A 176 -16.19 -8.76 8.91
C GLU A 176 -15.91 -10.19 9.41
N GLN A 177 -14.64 -10.54 9.65
CA GLN A 177 -14.30 -11.87 10.18
C GLN A 177 -14.79 -12.10 11.62
N HIS A 178 -14.88 -11.03 12.41
CA HIS A 178 -15.36 -11.12 13.79
C HIS A 178 -16.89 -11.26 13.86
N LYS A 179 -17.63 -10.73 12.87
CA LYS A 179 -19.09 -10.95 12.74
C LYS A 179 -19.41 -12.38 12.31
N ASP A 180 -18.74 -12.89 11.27
CA ASP A 180 -18.96 -14.24 10.77
C ASP A 180 -18.72 -15.33 11.84
N GLN A 181 -17.70 -15.16 12.69
CA GLN A 181 -17.46 -16.11 13.80
C GLN A 181 -18.48 -16.01 14.93
N SER A 182 -19.10 -14.84 15.14
CA SER A 182 -20.14 -14.65 16.15
C SER A 182 -21.53 -15.16 15.72
N GLU A 183 -21.76 -15.32 14.41
CA GLU A 183 -23.01 -15.81 13.82
C GLU A 183 -23.00 -17.31 13.52
N LEU A 184 -21.85 -17.99 13.63
CA LEU A 184 -21.80 -19.44 13.50
C LEU A 184 -22.65 -20.10 14.61
N PRO A 185 -23.63 -20.95 14.26
CA PRO A 185 -24.46 -21.60 15.26
C PRO A 185 -23.54 -22.43 16.16
N VAL A 186 -23.57 -22.15 17.47
CA VAL A 186 -22.92 -22.97 18.48
C VAL A 186 -23.41 -24.38 18.26
N LYS A 187 -22.57 -25.23 17.66
CA LYS A 187 -22.82 -26.67 17.56
C LYS A 187 -22.93 -27.13 19.01
N LYS A 188 -24.16 -27.28 19.51
CA LYS A 188 -24.41 -28.02 20.75
C LYS A 188 -23.66 -29.33 20.56
N LYS A 189 -22.67 -29.55 21.41
CA LYS A 189 -21.93 -30.80 21.47
C LYS A 189 -22.96 -31.83 21.93
N GLU A 190 -23.66 -32.47 20.99
CA GLU A 190 -24.45 -33.66 21.27
C GLU A 190 -23.44 -34.66 21.83
N LEU A 191 -23.53 -34.89 23.15
CA LEU A 191 -22.73 -35.93 23.80
C LEU A 191 -23.09 -37.25 23.14
N PRO A 192 -22.11 -38.10 22.78
CA PRO A 192 -22.41 -39.43 22.30
C PRO A 192 -23.20 -40.17 23.37
N GLU A 193 -24.35 -40.71 22.99
CA GLU A 193 -25.33 -41.43 23.84
C GLU A 193 -24.73 -42.65 24.60
N SER A 194 -23.46 -42.96 24.34
CA SER A 194 -22.66 -43.91 25.12
C SER A 194 -22.21 -43.40 26.48
N GLU A 195 -22.05 -42.08 26.69
CA GLU A 195 -21.59 -41.52 27.98
C GLU A 195 -22.73 -41.28 28.99
N GLU A 196 -24.00 -41.20 28.56
CA GLU A 196 -25.15 -41.08 29.49
C GLU A 196 -25.50 -42.41 30.17
N ARG A 197 -25.15 -43.55 29.55
CA ARG A 197 -25.45 -44.88 30.12
C ARG A 197 -24.55 -45.29 31.27
N ASP A 198 -23.34 -44.72 31.37
CA ASP A 198 -22.36 -45.12 32.39
C ASP A 198 -22.59 -44.41 33.75
N ILE A 199 -23.55 -43.48 33.84
CA ILE A 199 -23.76 -42.65 35.04
C ILE A 199 -24.69 -43.32 36.07
N TRP A 200 -25.47 -44.33 35.68
CA TRP A 200 -26.48 -44.96 36.55
C TRP A 200 -26.12 -46.34 37.10
N GLU A 201 -24.97 -46.91 36.73
CA GLU A 201 -24.51 -48.19 37.28
C GLU A 201 -23.41 -47.99 38.33
N MET A 202 -23.81 -47.64 39.55
CA MET A 202 -22.94 -47.79 40.74
C MET A 202 -23.46 -48.97 41.58
N PRO A 203 -22.66 -50.02 41.82
CA PRO A 203 -23.05 -51.10 42.74
C PRO A 203 -23.02 -50.61 44.20
N GLU A 204 -24.01 -51.05 44.98
CA GLU A 204 -24.19 -50.77 46.42
C GLU A 204 -23.02 -51.24 47.30
#